data_AF-A0A078B7U9-F1
#
_entry.id   AF-A0A078B7U9-F1
#
_cell.length_a   1.000
_cell.length_b   1.000
_cell.length_c   1.000
_cell.angle_alpha   90.00
_cell.angle_beta   90.00
_cell.angle_gamma   90.00
#
_symmetry.space_group_name_H-M   'P 1'
#
loop_
_entity.id
_entity.type
_entity.pdbx_description
1 polymer ?
#
loop_
_entity_poly.entity_id
_entity_poly.type
_entity_poly.pdbx_seq_one_letter_code
_entity_poly.pdbx_strand_id
1 'polypeptide(L)'
;MQILGKQRYFKRYEYARRRCDLIEILNIRKYVHAFCQNVRYFHSGQIYEFREQIKKMMQCLMKVYAKELKSIKQSNSFRQLYTSTRLFSNQISQNGATIETNELAELMKPDHPENERLVIFNGTLIRRDYVPKEDHAKERIPGSLWFDFKTFCEQNTTLSYMMPTDEYFSGIMKSMDVRKSDLIVVYDKYRMISAPRAFWMLKTFGVKDVFLLNGTFAKWQREGRPIEKGDSESAWKKIHTIAAKPDDYNYKKDITKIRKFEEIDSIVSENMQKPEELQQPLLDSRVHKYYLRGHIPTSRSLALDEVMDKDFCYLKKDDMVKIIQSKGIKDPSKDKIILTCQRGITACIVDAAFKSIGNENTSVYDGSFEEYAKIKGIEVHKE
;
A
#
# COMPACT_ATOMS: atom_id res chain seq x y z
N MET A 1 5.16 45.63 30.64
CA MET A 1 4.42 44.37 30.88
C MET A 1 5.25 43.14 30.46
N GLN A 2 6.41 42.90 31.08
CA GLN A 2 7.32 41.84 30.62
C GLN A 2 8.02 41.01 31.72
N ILE A 3 7.59 41.10 32.99
CA ILE A 3 8.33 40.45 34.10
C ILE A 3 7.50 39.46 34.94
N LEU A 4 6.19 39.34 34.73
CA LEU A 4 5.33 38.45 35.55
C LEU A 4 5.23 36.99 35.06
N GLY A 5 5.76 36.66 33.88
CA GLY A 5 5.69 35.29 33.31
C GLY A 5 6.82 34.34 33.76
N LYS A 6 7.99 34.87 34.16
CA LYS A 6 9.19 34.04 34.42
C LYS A 6 9.27 33.47 35.85
N GLN A 7 8.61 34.08 36.84
CA GLN A 7 8.66 33.56 38.23
C GLN A 7 7.75 32.34 38.48
N ARG A 8 6.66 32.15 37.71
CA ARG A 8 5.79 30.98 37.84
C ARG A 8 6.41 29.69 37.28
N TYR A 9 7.23 29.80 36.24
CA TYR A 9 7.97 28.65 35.68
C TYR A 9 9.11 28.20 36.61
N PHE A 10 9.83 29.14 37.22
CA PHE A 10 10.96 28.82 38.11
C PHE A 10 10.51 28.14 39.42
N LYS A 11 9.36 28.54 39.99
CA LYS A 11 8.80 27.87 41.19
C LYS A 11 8.26 26.46 40.90
N ARG A 12 7.78 26.18 39.69
CA ARG A 12 7.35 24.82 39.28
C ARG A 12 8.53 23.88 39.06
N TYR A 13 9.64 24.40 38.52
CA TYR A 13 10.88 23.64 38.35
C TYR A 13 11.54 23.28 39.70
N GLU A 14 11.60 24.22 40.65
CA GLU A 14 12.09 23.98 42.02
C GLU A 14 11.20 22.99 42.80
N TYR A 15 9.89 22.96 42.54
CA TYR A 15 8.95 22.04 43.18
C TYR A 15 9.04 20.60 42.62
N ALA A 16 9.24 20.45 41.30
CA ALA A 16 9.51 19.16 40.67
C ALA A 16 10.88 18.58 41.09
N ARG A 17 11.88 19.46 41.29
CA ARG A 17 13.23 19.10 41.75
C ARG A 17 13.26 18.46 43.15
N ARG A 18 12.27 18.71 44.02
CA ARG A 18 12.22 18.18 45.40
C ARG A 18 11.48 16.83 45.54
N ARG A 19 10.90 16.26 44.47
CA ARG A 19 9.98 15.11 44.56
C ARG A 19 10.23 13.95 43.61
N CYS A 20 11.26 14.02 42.78
CA CYS A 20 11.80 12.86 42.09
C CYS A 20 13.18 12.58 42.67
N ASP A 21 13.41 11.35 43.14
CA ASP A 21 14.76 10.91 43.53
C ASP A 21 15.67 11.03 42.30
N LEU A 22 16.55 12.03 42.33
CA LEU A 22 17.49 12.38 41.26
C LEU A 22 18.36 11.18 40.83
N ILE A 23 18.49 10.18 41.69
CA ILE A 23 19.32 8.99 41.51
C ILE A 23 18.80 8.12 40.34
N GLU A 24 17.48 7.95 40.19
CA GLU A 24 16.93 7.11 39.10
C GLU A 24 17.08 7.79 37.73
N ILE A 25 16.82 9.09 37.64
CA ILE A 25 16.90 9.84 36.37
C ILE A 25 18.37 10.00 35.92
N LEU A 26 19.30 10.22 36.85
CA LEU A 26 20.73 10.30 36.54
C LEU A 26 21.32 8.95 36.11
N ASN A 27 20.86 7.85 36.71
CA ASN A 27 21.27 6.49 36.29
C ASN A 27 20.76 6.16 34.88
N ILE A 28 19.52 6.54 34.54
CA ILE A 28 18.96 6.35 33.20
C ILE A 28 19.73 7.17 32.16
N ARG A 29 20.12 8.41 32.48
CA ARG A 29 20.86 9.27 31.55
C ARG A 29 22.27 8.74 31.26
N LYS A 30 22.95 8.17 32.26
CA LYS A 30 24.22 7.45 32.09
C LYS A 30 24.05 6.20 31.21
N TYR A 31 22.97 5.44 31.39
CA TYR A 31 22.70 4.23 30.61
C TYR A 31 22.35 4.52 29.14
N VAL A 32 21.51 5.52 28.87
CA VAL A 32 21.17 5.94 27.50
C VAL A 32 22.41 6.48 26.78
N HIS A 33 23.28 7.22 27.49
CA HIS A 33 24.52 7.72 26.90
C HIS A 33 25.52 6.60 26.58
N ALA A 34 25.65 5.59 27.45
CA ALA A 34 26.48 4.41 27.21
C ALA A 34 25.95 3.53 26.06
N PHE A 35 24.63 3.40 25.94
CA PHE A 35 23.95 2.67 24.86
C PHE A 35 24.19 3.33 23.49
N CYS A 36 24.03 4.65 23.39
CA CYS A 36 24.27 5.38 22.13
C CYS A 36 25.74 5.35 21.68
N GLN A 37 26.68 5.11 22.59
CA GLN A 37 28.12 5.05 22.26
C GLN A 37 28.60 3.66 21.85
N ASN A 38 27.91 2.56 22.18
CA ASN A 38 28.41 1.18 22.00
C ASN A 38 27.38 0.19 21.41
N VAL A 39 26.57 0.62 20.44
CA VAL A 39 25.50 -0.19 19.81
C VAL A 39 26.00 -1.50 19.16
N ARG A 40 27.30 -1.65 18.89
CA ARG A 40 27.86 -2.83 18.18
C ARG A 40 28.16 -4.07 19.03
N TYR A 41 27.94 -4.08 20.35
CA TYR A 41 28.43 -5.17 21.23
C TYR A 41 27.39 -5.80 22.19
N PHE A 42 26.08 -5.71 21.93
CA PHE A 42 25.08 -6.27 22.86
C PHE A 42 24.49 -7.62 22.40
N HIS A 43 24.47 -8.60 23.31
CA HIS A 43 23.81 -9.91 23.10
C HIS A 43 22.31 -9.87 23.47
N SER A 44 21.53 -10.84 22.97
CA SER A 44 20.06 -10.87 22.98
C SER A 44 19.39 -10.64 24.34
N GLY A 45 20.01 -11.08 25.45
CA GLY A 45 19.52 -10.85 26.81
C GLY A 45 19.56 -9.38 27.25
N GLN A 46 20.57 -8.62 26.81
CA GLN A 46 20.74 -7.22 27.19
C GLN A 46 19.80 -6.29 26.40
N ILE A 47 19.38 -6.69 25.19
CA ILE A 47 18.35 -6.00 24.41
C ILE A 47 16.97 -6.17 25.07
N TYR A 48 16.71 -7.34 25.67
CA TYR A 48 15.47 -7.59 26.41
C TYR A 48 15.40 -6.75 27.70
N GLU A 49 16.47 -6.72 28.50
CA GLU A 49 16.55 -5.84 29.67
C GLU A 49 16.42 -4.36 29.30
N PHE A 50 17.01 -3.92 28.19
CA PHE A 50 16.87 -2.56 27.68
C PHE A 50 15.41 -2.21 27.32
N ARG A 51 14.69 -3.14 26.66
CA ARG A 51 13.26 -2.97 26.35
C ARG A 51 12.40 -2.90 27.62
N GLU A 52 12.70 -3.72 28.62
CA GLU A 52 11.99 -3.69 29.91
C GLU A 52 12.30 -2.42 30.71
N GLN A 53 13.53 -1.89 30.64
CA GLN A 53 13.85 -0.60 31.25
C GLN A 53 13.21 0.58 30.52
N ILE A 54 13.10 0.56 29.19
CA ILE A 54 12.33 1.57 28.44
C ILE A 54 10.85 1.50 28.81
N LYS A 55 10.28 0.30 28.93
CA LYS A 55 8.89 0.14 29.39
C LYS A 55 8.70 0.72 30.80
N LYS A 56 9.59 0.41 31.73
CA LYS A 56 9.54 0.96 33.10
C LYS A 56 9.71 2.48 33.10
N MET A 57 10.58 3.03 32.26
CA MET A 57 10.77 4.47 32.08
C MET A 57 9.49 5.13 31.53
N MET A 58 8.87 4.56 30.49
CA MET A 58 7.61 5.03 29.95
C MET A 58 6.50 4.96 31.00
N GLN A 59 6.41 3.87 31.76
CA GLN A 59 5.43 3.73 32.84
C GLN A 59 5.65 4.74 33.98
N CYS A 60 6.90 5.03 34.33
CA CYS A 60 7.24 6.01 35.37
C CYS A 60 6.93 7.44 34.90
N LEU A 61 7.29 7.79 33.65
CA LEU A 61 6.88 9.04 33.02
C LEU A 61 5.35 9.17 32.98
N MET A 62 4.62 8.12 32.59
CA MET A 62 3.16 8.15 32.60
C MET A 62 2.57 8.35 34.01
N LYS A 63 3.21 7.83 35.07
CA LYS A 63 2.78 8.04 36.47
C LYS A 63 3.09 9.46 36.97
N VAL A 64 4.24 10.01 36.62
CA VAL A 64 4.63 11.39 36.96
C VAL A 64 3.70 12.39 36.26
N TYR A 65 3.46 12.22 34.96
CA TYR A 65 2.52 13.07 34.22
C TYR A 65 1.08 12.88 34.68
N ALA A 66 0.65 11.66 35.08
CA ALA A 66 -0.69 11.42 35.63
C ALA A 66 -0.98 12.17 36.93
N LYS A 67 0.04 12.49 37.73
CA LYS A 67 -0.13 13.25 38.98
C LYS A 67 -0.25 14.76 38.73
N GLU A 68 0.45 15.31 37.74
CA GLU A 68 0.28 16.72 37.31
C GLU A 68 -1.01 16.95 36.52
N LEU A 69 -1.50 15.92 35.81
CA LEU A 69 -2.76 15.93 35.05
C LEU A 69 -4.03 16.00 35.93
N LYS A 70 -3.95 15.85 37.26
CA LYS A 70 -5.09 16.17 38.14
C LYS A 70 -5.45 17.65 38.15
N SER A 71 -4.53 18.54 37.74
CA SER A 71 -4.80 19.97 37.55
C SER A 71 -5.21 20.34 36.11
N ILE A 72 -5.00 19.42 35.16
CA ILE A 72 -5.41 19.54 33.74
C ILE A 72 -6.55 18.53 33.50
N LYS A 73 -7.58 18.61 34.34
CA LYS A 73 -8.86 17.94 34.13
C LYS A 73 -9.66 18.72 33.08
N GLN A 74 -9.17 18.80 31.85
CA GLN A 74 -9.92 19.33 30.68
C GLN A 74 -9.14 19.06 29.36
N SER A 75 -8.95 17.80 28.97
CA SER A 75 -9.06 17.38 27.56
C SER A 75 -8.87 15.86 27.44
N ASN A 76 -9.98 15.15 27.25
CA ASN A 76 -10.00 13.73 26.91
C ASN A 76 -9.46 13.44 25.49
N SER A 77 -9.18 14.46 24.67
CA SER A 77 -8.96 14.27 23.22
C SER A 77 -7.60 13.69 22.85
N PHE A 78 -6.51 14.06 23.52
CA PHE A 78 -5.16 13.79 23.01
C PHE A 78 -4.75 12.30 23.08
N ARG A 79 -5.21 11.59 24.11
CA ARG A 79 -4.90 10.15 24.32
C ARG A 79 -5.85 9.23 23.54
N GLN A 80 -7.08 9.68 23.31
CA GLN A 80 -8.01 9.01 22.39
C GLN A 80 -7.50 9.10 20.95
N LEU A 81 -7.07 10.29 20.49
CA LEU A 81 -6.59 10.53 19.12
C LEU A 81 -5.40 9.65 18.71
N TYR A 82 -4.34 9.56 19.52
CA TYR A 82 -3.13 8.80 19.13
C TYR A 82 -3.31 7.28 19.17
N THR A 83 -4.17 6.80 20.06
CA THR A 83 -4.47 5.37 20.17
C THR A 83 -5.50 4.96 19.10
N SER A 84 -6.47 5.82 18.79
CA SER A 84 -7.48 5.56 17.75
C SER A 84 -6.89 5.57 16.35
N THR A 85 -5.92 6.43 16.03
CA THR A 85 -5.36 6.53 14.67
C THR A 85 -4.46 5.36 14.30
N ARG A 86 -3.64 4.87 15.24
CA ARG A 86 -2.87 3.64 15.02
C ARG A 86 -3.76 2.39 15.04
N LEU A 87 -4.88 2.43 15.76
CA LEU A 87 -5.90 1.38 15.70
C LEU A 87 -6.70 1.45 14.38
N PHE A 88 -6.93 2.64 13.83
CA PHE A 88 -7.63 2.87 12.57
C PHE A 88 -6.77 2.45 11.37
N SER A 89 -5.48 2.77 11.34
CA SER A 89 -4.56 2.23 10.33
C SER A 89 -4.40 0.71 10.45
N ASN A 90 -4.41 0.17 11.67
CA ASN A 90 -4.49 -1.28 11.88
C ASN A 90 -5.85 -1.88 11.46
N GLN A 91 -6.96 -1.15 11.54
CA GLN A 91 -8.28 -1.58 11.05
C GLN A 91 -8.38 -1.51 9.53
N ILE A 92 -7.85 -0.47 8.88
CA ILE A 92 -7.70 -0.42 7.42
C ILE A 92 -6.80 -1.59 6.96
N SER A 93 -5.73 -1.88 7.71
CA SER A 93 -4.90 -3.07 7.47
C SER A 93 -5.64 -4.40 7.65
N GLN A 94 -6.78 -4.46 8.37
CA GLN A 94 -7.60 -5.68 8.46
C GLN A 94 -8.42 -5.93 7.19
N ASN A 95 -8.66 -4.91 6.35
CA ASN A 95 -9.29 -5.04 5.03
C ASN A 95 -8.30 -5.53 3.94
N GLY A 96 -7.04 -5.80 4.32
CA GLY A 96 -6.02 -6.34 3.42
C GLY A 96 -5.58 -5.31 2.37
N ALA A 97 -6.05 -5.46 1.14
CA ALA A 97 -5.63 -4.66 -0.02
C ALA A 97 -6.53 -3.44 -0.31
N THR A 98 -7.67 -3.30 0.35
CA THR A 98 -8.70 -2.30 0.02
C THR A 98 -8.97 -1.32 1.16
N ILE A 99 -9.49 -0.15 0.80
CA ILE A 99 -10.03 0.86 1.71
C ILE A 99 -11.42 1.25 1.22
N GLU A 100 -12.37 1.39 2.15
CA GLU A 100 -13.73 1.84 1.83
C GLU A 100 -13.81 3.35 1.64
N THR A 101 -14.83 3.79 0.89
CA THR A 101 -15.05 5.22 0.57
C THR A 101 -15.27 6.08 1.81
N ASN A 102 -15.91 5.55 2.86
CA ASN A 102 -16.06 6.25 4.15
C ASN A 102 -14.74 6.34 4.92
N GLU A 103 -13.90 5.31 4.84
CA GLU A 103 -12.58 5.29 5.48
C GLU A 103 -11.66 6.32 4.82
N LEU A 104 -11.60 6.35 3.48
CA LEU A 104 -10.84 7.37 2.75
C LEU A 104 -11.34 8.78 3.08
N ALA A 105 -12.66 9.00 3.11
CA ALA A 105 -13.21 10.31 3.45
C ALA A 105 -12.85 10.77 4.88
N GLU A 106 -12.70 9.84 5.83
CA GLU A 106 -12.21 10.14 7.18
C GLU A 106 -10.73 10.54 7.15
N LEU A 107 -9.89 9.81 6.42
CA LEU A 107 -8.46 10.13 6.27
C LEU A 107 -8.23 11.50 5.62
N MET A 108 -9.15 11.94 4.76
CA MET A 108 -9.07 13.21 4.04
C MET A 108 -9.45 14.43 4.89
N LYS A 109 -9.96 14.26 6.12
CA LYS A 109 -10.32 15.40 6.97
C LYS A 109 -9.08 16.19 7.38
N PRO A 110 -9.08 17.53 7.32
CA PRO A 110 -7.88 18.35 7.60
C PRO A 110 -7.24 18.12 8.98
N ASP A 111 -8.02 17.69 9.97
CA ASP A 111 -7.58 17.40 11.33
C ASP A 111 -7.15 15.94 11.54
N HIS A 112 -7.30 15.08 10.53
CA HIS A 112 -6.86 13.70 10.59
C HIS A 112 -5.32 13.63 10.50
N PRO A 113 -4.61 12.94 11.42
CA PRO A 113 -3.14 12.99 11.46
C PRO A 113 -2.47 12.33 10.25
N GLU A 114 -3.12 11.35 9.62
CA GLU A 114 -2.60 10.73 8.40
C GLU A 114 -2.82 11.59 7.14
N ASN A 115 -3.67 12.64 7.19
CA ASN A 115 -3.93 13.49 6.03
C ASN A 115 -2.65 14.18 5.52
N GLU A 116 -1.77 14.58 6.44
CA GLU A 116 -0.54 15.30 6.06
C GLU A 116 0.38 14.48 5.15
N ARG A 117 0.25 13.14 5.11
CA ARG A 117 1.00 12.24 4.21
C ARG A 117 0.09 11.25 3.48
N LEU A 118 -1.17 11.64 3.24
CA LEU A 118 -2.11 10.87 2.41
C LEU A 118 -1.90 11.23 0.94
N VAL A 119 -1.48 10.25 0.15
CA VAL A 119 -1.37 10.38 -1.31
C VAL A 119 -2.55 9.65 -1.94
N ILE A 120 -3.30 10.32 -2.81
CA ILE A 120 -4.38 9.69 -3.56
C ILE A 120 -3.99 9.66 -5.04
N PHE A 121 -3.95 8.49 -5.66
CA PHE A 121 -3.69 8.34 -7.08
C PHE A 121 -4.96 7.94 -7.85
N ASN A 122 -5.26 8.70 -8.89
CA ASN A 122 -6.13 8.28 -9.97
C ASN A 122 -5.30 7.54 -11.02
N GLY A 123 -5.42 6.21 -11.05
CA GLY A 123 -4.78 5.33 -12.02
C GLY A 123 -5.73 4.89 -13.13
N THR A 124 -6.58 5.77 -13.67
CA THR A 124 -7.51 5.41 -14.75
C THR A 124 -6.81 5.27 -16.10
N LEU A 125 -6.99 4.11 -16.74
CA LEU A 125 -6.69 3.87 -18.15
C LEU A 125 -8.00 3.83 -18.96
N ILE A 126 -8.09 4.65 -20.00
CA ILE A 126 -9.19 4.59 -20.98
C ILE A 126 -8.69 3.85 -22.23
N ARG A 127 -9.43 2.84 -22.69
CA ARG A 127 -9.15 2.15 -23.96
C ARG A 127 -9.76 2.93 -25.12
N ARG A 128 -8.98 3.07 -26.20
CA ARG A 128 -9.27 3.77 -27.47
C ARG A 128 -9.47 5.28 -27.23
N ASP A 129 -8.60 6.08 -27.87
CA ASP A 129 -8.57 7.55 -27.86
C ASP A 129 -8.21 8.20 -26.51
N TYR A 130 -6.90 8.18 -26.23
CA TYR A 130 -6.27 8.65 -25.00
C TYR A 130 -6.37 10.18 -24.83
N VAL A 131 -7.18 10.65 -23.87
CA VAL A 131 -6.79 11.85 -23.09
C VAL A 131 -7.04 11.72 -21.57
N PRO A 132 -6.42 10.75 -20.86
CA PRO A 132 -6.59 10.59 -19.41
C PRO A 132 -6.21 11.80 -18.56
N LYS A 133 -5.32 12.68 -19.03
CA LYS A 133 -5.02 13.93 -18.32
C LYS A 133 -6.22 14.89 -18.32
N GLU A 134 -6.90 15.02 -19.46
CA GLU A 134 -8.13 15.81 -19.54
C GLU A 134 -9.25 15.14 -18.75
N ASP A 135 -9.38 13.81 -18.85
CA ASP A 135 -10.38 13.09 -18.08
C ASP A 135 -10.13 13.23 -16.57
N HIS A 136 -8.90 13.09 -16.10
CA HIS A 136 -8.50 13.35 -14.72
C HIS A 136 -8.85 14.78 -14.27
N ALA A 137 -8.70 15.77 -15.17
CA ALA A 137 -9.07 17.15 -14.91
C ALA A 137 -10.59 17.39 -14.86
N LYS A 138 -11.42 16.54 -15.50
CA LYS A 138 -12.88 16.72 -15.51
C LYS A 138 -13.51 16.54 -14.15
N GLU A 139 -13.27 15.38 -13.53
CA GLU A 139 -13.80 15.01 -12.21
C GLU A 139 -12.88 13.99 -11.55
N ARG A 140 -12.56 14.21 -10.28
CA ARG A 140 -11.68 13.33 -9.48
C ARG A 140 -11.98 13.45 -8.00
N ILE A 141 -11.40 12.55 -7.22
CA ILE A 141 -11.31 12.71 -5.75
C ILE A 141 -10.41 13.93 -5.45
N PRO A 142 -10.81 14.83 -4.54
CA PRO A 142 -10.04 16.02 -4.19
C PRO A 142 -8.59 15.70 -3.81
N GLY A 143 -7.66 16.51 -4.32
CA GLY A 143 -6.22 16.33 -4.07
C GLY A 143 -5.58 15.12 -4.74
N SER A 144 -6.32 14.32 -5.53
CA SER A 144 -5.73 13.15 -6.18
C SER A 144 -4.77 13.53 -7.30
N LEU A 145 -3.60 12.89 -7.31
CA LEU A 145 -2.62 12.91 -8.38
C LEU A 145 -2.99 11.95 -9.51
N TRP A 146 -2.53 12.21 -10.72
CA TRP A 146 -2.65 11.28 -11.83
C TRP A 146 -1.49 10.28 -11.85
N PHE A 147 -1.79 8.99 -11.90
CA PHE A 147 -0.81 7.93 -12.13
C PHE A 147 -0.75 7.62 -13.63
N ASP A 148 0.14 8.30 -14.35
CA ASP A 148 0.30 8.14 -15.79
C ASP A 148 1.09 6.86 -16.12
N PHE A 149 0.40 5.78 -16.49
CA PHE A 149 1.08 4.55 -16.94
C PHE A 149 2.04 4.75 -18.12
N LYS A 150 1.84 5.79 -18.95
CA LYS A 150 2.82 6.13 -19.97
C LYS A 150 4.15 6.57 -19.34
N THR A 151 4.13 7.27 -18.21
CA THR A 151 5.35 7.67 -17.48
C THR A 151 5.84 6.59 -16.53
N PHE A 152 4.94 5.87 -15.86
CA PHE A 152 5.29 4.91 -14.82
C PHE A 152 5.78 3.55 -15.33
N CYS A 153 5.62 3.25 -16.63
CA CYS A 153 6.08 1.99 -17.23
C CYS A 153 7.42 2.14 -17.96
N GLU A 154 8.04 1.02 -18.32
CA GLU A 154 9.25 0.99 -19.13
C GLU A 154 9.01 1.61 -20.52
N GLN A 155 9.92 2.50 -20.95
CA GLN A 155 9.76 3.27 -22.18
C GLN A 155 10.29 2.56 -23.43
N ASN A 156 11.30 1.71 -23.28
CA ASN A 156 12.08 1.15 -24.40
C ASN A 156 11.78 -0.34 -24.61
N THR A 157 10.49 -0.67 -24.69
CA THR A 157 10.03 -2.05 -24.88
C THR A 157 8.92 -2.12 -25.92
N THR A 158 8.80 -3.28 -26.55
CA THR A 158 7.69 -3.58 -27.47
C THR A 158 6.47 -4.17 -26.75
N LEU A 159 6.60 -4.43 -25.45
CA LEU A 159 5.55 -4.97 -24.59
C LEU A 159 4.85 -3.85 -23.85
N SER A 160 3.55 -4.01 -23.63
CA SER A 160 2.75 -2.98 -22.97
C SER A 160 2.93 -3.01 -21.45
N TYR A 161 3.03 -1.84 -20.81
CA TYR A 161 2.93 -1.65 -19.35
C TYR A 161 4.00 -2.31 -18.47
N MET A 162 5.12 -2.74 -19.04
CA MET A 162 6.22 -3.38 -18.30
C MET A 162 6.71 -2.53 -17.12
N MET A 163 7.13 -3.19 -16.05
CA MET A 163 7.72 -2.58 -14.87
C MET A 163 8.97 -1.75 -15.23
N PRO A 164 9.08 -0.51 -14.74
CA PRO A 164 10.27 0.29 -14.96
C PRO A 164 11.49 -0.24 -14.19
N THR A 165 12.65 0.40 -14.40
CA THR A 165 13.82 0.23 -13.54
C THR A 165 13.60 0.90 -12.18
N ASP A 166 14.38 0.47 -11.17
CA ASP A 166 14.34 1.04 -9.83
C ASP A 166 14.67 2.54 -9.83
N GLU A 167 15.68 2.92 -10.61
CA GLU A 167 16.18 4.30 -10.71
C GLU A 167 15.12 5.20 -11.36
N TYR A 168 14.46 4.71 -12.42
CA TYR A 168 13.44 5.48 -13.13
C TYR A 168 12.20 5.69 -12.28
N PHE A 169 11.68 4.62 -11.64
CA PHE A 169 10.55 4.72 -10.73
C PHE A 169 10.84 5.65 -9.54
N SER A 170 12.03 5.51 -8.93
CA SER A 170 12.48 6.38 -7.84
C SER A 170 12.53 7.85 -8.25
N GLY A 171 13.00 8.15 -9.47
CA GLY A 171 13.03 9.49 -10.02
C GLY A 171 11.64 10.10 -10.20
N ILE A 172 10.67 9.33 -10.70
CA ILE A 172 9.27 9.78 -10.85
C ILE A 172 8.64 10.07 -9.49
N MET A 173 8.74 9.12 -8.55
CA MET A 173 8.15 9.30 -7.22
C MET A 173 8.76 10.49 -6.47
N LYS A 174 10.07 10.72 -6.63
CA LYS A 174 10.77 11.89 -6.07
C LYS A 174 10.30 13.20 -6.68
N SER A 175 10.07 13.27 -8.00
CA SER A 175 9.59 14.50 -8.65
C SER A 175 8.18 14.90 -8.20
N MET A 176 7.41 13.94 -7.72
CA MET A 176 6.05 14.12 -7.18
C MET A 176 6.00 14.30 -5.65
N ASP A 177 7.14 14.25 -4.94
CA ASP A 177 7.24 14.18 -3.46
C ASP A 177 6.44 13.02 -2.82
N VAL A 178 6.37 11.88 -3.51
CA VAL A 178 5.72 10.67 -2.99
C VAL A 178 6.76 9.72 -2.40
N ARG A 179 6.63 9.46 -1.11
CA ARG A 179 7.57 8.71 -0.28
C ARG A 179 7.07 7.29 -0.09
N LYS A 180 8.02 6.37 0.09
CA LYS A 180 7.72 4.96 0.40
C LYS A 180 6.97 4.78 1.73
N SER A 181 7.09 5.77 2.61
CA SER A 181 6.46 5.83 3.93
C SER A 181 5.10 6.55 3.94
N ASP A 182 4.62 7.03 2.79
CA ASP A 182 3.29 7.64 2.69
C ASP A 182 2.19 6.59 2.73
N LEU A 183 1.00 7.02 3.19
CA LEU A 183 -0.22 6.25 3.03
C LEU A 183 -0.79 6.58 1.65
N ILE A 184 -0.85 5.57 0.78
CA ILE A 184 -1.26 5.74 -0.61
C ILE A 184 -2.59 5.05 -0.87
N VAL A 185 -3.54 5.77 -1.47
CA VAL A 185 -4.80 5.18 -1.94
C VAL A 185 -4.90 5.33 -3.45
N VAL A 186 -5.12 4.23 -4.15
CA VAL A 186 -5.22 4.18 -5.60
C VAL A 186 -6.65 3.86 -6.02
N TYR A 187 -7.18 4.57 -7.01
CA TYR A 187 -8.49 4.30 -7.59
C TYR A 187 -8.45 4.46 -9.10
N ASP A 188 -9.42 3.86 -9.80
CA ASP A 188 -9.76 4.25 -11.16
C ASP A 188 -11.23 4.67 -11.21
N LYS A 189 -11.64 5.26 -12.32
CA LYS A 189 -12.96 5.86 -12.39
C LYS A 189 -14.11 4.88 -12.58
N TYR A 190 -13.85 3.75 -13.22
CA TYR A 190 -14.90 3.04 -13.94
C TYR A 190 -15.11 1.61 -13.48
N ARG A 191 -14.05 0.79 -13.43
CA ARG A 191 -14.21 -0.67 -13.46
C ARG A 191 -13.19 -1.47 -12.64
N MET A 192 -12.35 -0.81 -11.83
CA MET A 192 -11.27 -1.47 -11.07
C MET A 192 -10.34 -2.28 -12.00
N ILE A 193 -10.02 -1.72 -13.17
CA ILE A 193 -9.18 -2.37 -14.18
C ILE A 193 -7.72 -1.99 -14.01
N SER A 194 -7.43 -0.70 -13.86
CA SER A 194 -6.07 -0.18 -13.95
C SER A 194 -5.50 0.26 -12.62
N ALA A 195 -6.34 0.65 -11.66
CA ALA A 195 -5.88 0.95 -10.31
C ALA A 195 -5.14 -0.22 -9.64
N PRO A 196 -5.58 -1.49 -9.78
CA PRO A 196 -4.85 -2.63 -9.23
C PRO A 196 -3.44 -2.77 -9.79
N ARG A 197 -3.20 -2.38 -11.05
CA ARG A 197 -1.84 -2.34 -11.62
C ARG A 197 -0.96 -1.34 -10.89
N ALA A 198 -1.42 -0.10 -10.68
CA ALA A 198 -0.66 0.90 -9.95
C ALA A 198 -0.42 0.50 -8.48
N PHE A 199 -1.43 -0.06 -7.81
CA PHE A 199 -1.29 -0.68 -6.48
C PHE A 199 -0.20 -1.76 -6.46
N TRP A 200 -0.22 -2.69 -7.42
CA TRP A 200 0.76 -3.76 -7.51
C TRP A 200 2.18 -3.23 -7.77
N MET A 201 2.32 -2.22 -8.63
CA MET A 201 3.61 -1.55 -8.87
C MET A 201 4.15 -0.94 -7.58
N LEU A 202 3.34 -0.14 -6.87
CA LEU A 202 3.72 0.50 -5.61
C LEU A 202 4.11 -0.53 -4.53
N LYS A 203 3.31 -1.60 -4.35
CA LYS A 203 3.64 -2.71 -3.44
C LYS A 203 4.94 -3.39 -3.83
N THR A 204 5.13 -3.67 -5.12
CA THR A 204 6.34 -4.35 -5.63
C THR A 204 7.59 -3.49 -5.40
N PHE A 205 7.49 -2.17 -5.52
CA PHE A 205 8.56 -1.22 -5.15
C PHE A 205 8.70 -0.99 -3.63
N GLY A 206 7.91 -1.70 -2.83
CA GLY A 206 8.04 -1.79 -1.38
C GLY A 206 7.24 -0.77 -0.58
N VAL A 207 6.28 -0.05 -1.18
CA VAL A 207 5.31 0.74 -0.42
C VAL A 207 4.51 -0.20 0.46
N LYS A 208 4.48 0.07 1.77
CA LYS A 208 3.80 -0.80 2.74
C LYS A 208 2.31 -0.49 2.81
N ASP A 209 2.01 0.79 3.01
CA ASP A 209 0.67 1.32 3.28
C ASP A 209 0.06 1.85 1.98
N VAL A 210 -0.23 0.95 1.05
CA VAL A 210 -0.97 1.27 -0.17
C VAL A 210 -2.24 0.44 -0.27
N PHE A 211 -3.34 1.07 -0.66
CA PHE A 211 -4.69 0.50 -0.68
C PHE A 211 -5.42 0.82 -1.99
N LEU A 212 -6.36 -0.04 -2.38
CA LEU A 212 -7.31 0.20 -3.47
C LEU A 212 -8.62 0.76 -2.92
N LEU A 213 -9.15 1.83 -3.52
CA LEU A 213 -10.47 2.33 -3.17
C LEU A 213 -11.57 1.36 -3.64
N ASN A 214 -12.18 0.64 -2.70
CA ASN A 214 -13.19 -0.37 -3.01
C ASN A 214 -14.41 0.27 -3.69
N GLY A 215 -14.86 -0.30 -4.81
CA GLY A 215 -15.99 0.25 -5.58
C GLY A 215 -15.66 1.46 -6.45
N THR A 216 -14.37 1.83 -6.59
CA THR A 216 -13.87 2.84 -7.55
C THR A 216 -14.38 4.27 -7.28
N PHE A 217 -14.05 5.22 -8.18
CA PHE A 217 -14.67 6.55 -8.16
C PHE A 217 -16.19 6.49 -8.33
N ALA A 218 -16.72 5.49 -9.02
CA ALA A 218 -18.16 5.38 -9.26
C ALA A 218 -18.93 5.24 -7.93
N LYS A 219 -18.44 4.44 -6.97
CA LYS A 219 -19.03 4.35 -5.64
C LYS A 219 -18.88 5.67 -4.87
N TRP A 220 -17.71 6.31 -4.95
CA TRP A 220 -17.47 7.62 -4.35
C TRP A 220 -18.51 8.67 -4.80
N GLN A 221 -18.81 8.71 -6.10
CA GLN A 221 -19.83 9.60 -6.66
C GLN A 221 -21.25 9.21 -6.23
N ARG A 222 -21.60 7.91 -6.27
CA ARG A 222 -22.93 7.42 -5.85
C ARG A 222 -23.25 7.76 -4.40
N GLU A 223 -22.24 7.80 -3.54
CA GLU A 223 -22.36 8.18 -2.14
C GLU A 223 -22.36 9.70 -1.89
N GLY A 224 -22.36 10.52 -2.94
CA GLY A 224 -22.46 11.98 -2.84
C GLY A 224 -21.22 12.63 -2.23
N ARG A 225 -20.04 12.01 -2.36
CA ARG A 225 -18.80 12.51 -1.77
C ARG A 225 -18.18 13.65 -2.60
N PRO A 226 -17.36 14.53 -1.98
CA PRO A 226 -16.79 15.69 -2.66
C PRO A 226 -15.98 15.32 -3.91
N ILE A 227 -16.08 16.13 -4.96
CA ILE A 227 -15.33 15.97 -6.22
C ILE A 227 -14.56 17.25 -6.54
N GLU A 228 -13.43 17.11 -7.22
CA GLU A 228 -12.61 18.23 -7.70
C GLU A 228 -12.53 18.22 -9.23
N LYS A 229 -12.39 19.41 -9.83
CA LYS A 229 -12.24 19.64 -11.28
C LYS A 229 -11.07 20.60 -11.51
N GLY A 230 -10.50 20.63 -12.71
CA GLY A 230 -9.39 21.51 -13.08
C GLY A 230 -8.01 20.90 -12.83
N ASP A 231 -6.97 21.72 -12.64
CA ASP A 231 -5.59 21.24 -12.51
C ASP A 231 -5.28 20.63 -11.13
N SER A 232 -4.68 19.43 -11.12
CA SER A 232 -4.36 18.64 -9.92
C SER A 232 -3.01 19.02 -9.28
N GLU A 233 -2.02 19.48 -10.07
CA GLU A 233 -0.66 19.69 -9.57
C GLU A 233 -0.57 20.90 -8.62
N SER A 234 -1.38 21.93 -8.87
CA SER A 234 -1.50 23.10 -8.01
C SER A 234 -2.25 22.82 -6.69
N ALA A 235 -3.11 21.81 -6.66
CA ALA A 235 -3.80 21.36 -5.46
C ALA A 235 -2.89 20.51 -4.56
N TRP A 236 -2.10 19.61 -5.14
CA TRP A 236 -1.14 18.75 -4.43
C TRP A 236 -0.05 19.54 -3.69
N LYS A 237 0.58 20.53 -4.35
CA LYS A 237 1.70 21.30 -3.80
C LYS A 237 1.35 22.19 -2.59
N LYS A 238 0.06 22.32 -2.23
CA LYS A 238 -0.39 23.10 -1.07
C LYS A 238 -0.33 22.33 0.24
N ILE A 239 -0.15 21.02 0.17
CA ILE A 239 -0.11 20.11 1.31
C ILE A 239 1.32 19.56 1.36
N HIS A 240 1.78 19.13 2.53
CA HIS A 240 3.08 18.50 2.83
C HIS A 240 4.19 19.47 3.30
N THR A 241 4.24 19.68 4.63
CA THR A 241 5.30 20.43 5.34
C THR A 241 6.36 19.55 6.03
N ILE A 242 6.17 18.22 6.01
CA ILE A 242 7.08 17.27 6.67
C ILE A 242 8.33 17.04 5.81
N ALA A 243 9.52 17.22 6.39
CA ALA A 243 10.78 16.90 5.72
C ALA A 243 10.91 15.39 5.42
N ALA A 244 11.38 15.04 4.22
CA ALA A 244 11.64 13.65 3.82
C ALA A 244 12.87 13.07 4.54
N LYS A 245 12.85 11.77 4.81
CA LYS A 245 14.05 11.04 5.26
C LYS A 245 14.94 10.71 4.05
N PRO A 246 16.26 10.53 4.25
CA PRO A 246 17.18 10.25 3.15
C PRO A 246 16.78 9.08 2.24
N ASP A 247 16.22 8.00 2.80
CA ASP A 247 15.86 6.77 2.07
C ASP A 247 14.42 6.74 1.52
N ASP A 248 13.60 7.77 1.77
CA ASP A 248 12.16 7.74 1.46
C ASP A 248 11.85 7.63 -0.04
N TYR A 249 12.81 7.94 -0.92
CA TYR A 249 12.68 7.82 -2.38
C TYR A 249 13.54 6.71 -2.99
N ASN A 250 14.19 5.87 -2.18
CA ASN A 250 14.95 4.73 -2.69
C ASN A 250 14.01 3.53 -2.86
N TYR A 251 13.31 3.51 -4.00
CA TYR A 251 12.42 2.41 -4.36
C TYR A 251 13.22 1.28 -5.01
N LYS A 252 12.97 0.05 -4.57
CA LYS A 252 13.62 -1.16 -5.08
C LYS A 252 12.55 -2.22 -5.28
N LYS A 253 12.43 -2.73 -6.52
CA LYS A 253 11.44 -3.77 -6.81
C LYS A 253 11.81 -5.10 -6.16
N ASP A 254 10.83 -5.71 -5.53
CA ASP A 254 10.90 -7.10 -5.12
C ASP A 254 10.75 -7.99 -6.37
N ILE A 255 11.89 -8.49 -6.86
CA ILE A 255 11.92 -9.35 -8.05
C ILE A 255 11.12 -10.64 -7.85
N THR A 256 10.84 -11.07 -6.62
CA THR A 256 10.08 -12.30 -6.36
C THR A 256 8.60 -12.15 -6.73
N LYS A 257 8.12 -10.91 -6.87
CA LYS A 257 6.76 -10.60 -7.31
C LYS A 257 6.61 -10.56 -8.83
N ILE A 258 7.70 -10.66 -9.58
CA ILE A 258 7.74 -10.52 -11.03
C ILE A 258 8.27 -11.82 -11.64
N ARG A 259 7.51 -12.43 -12.55
CA ARG A 259 7.99 -13.56 -13.36
C ARG A 259 8.42 -13.10 -14.74
N LYS A 260 9.43 -13.77 -15.29
CA LYS A 260 9.91 -13.61 -16.67
C LYS A 260 9.50 -14.78 -17.55
N PHE A 261 9.59 -14.60 -18.86
CA PHE A 261 9.24 -15.63 -19.84
C PHE A 261 9.94 -16.96 -19.57
N GLU A 262 11.26 -16.97 -19.31
CA GLU A 262 12.03 -18.20 -19.14
C GLU A 262 11.56 -19.01 -17.92
N GLU A 263 11.18 -18.34 -16.84
CA GLU A 263 10.60 -18.98 -15.66
C GLU A 263 9.24 -19.60 -15.99
N ILE A 264 8.40 -18.88 -16.72
CA ILE A 264 7.08 -19.37 -17.13
C ILE A 264 7.21 -20.57 -18.07
N ASP A 265 8.14 -20.52 -19.03
CA ASP A 265 8.36 -21.62 -19.98
C ASP A 265 8.84 -22.90 -19.28
N SER A 266 9.74 -22.76 -18.30
CA SER A 266 10.18 -23.87 -17.44
C SER A 266 9.00 -24.45 -16.64
N ILE A 267 8.20 -23.59 -16.00
CA ILE A 267 7.04 -24.02 -15.19
C ILE A 267 6.00 -24.74 -16.05
N VAL A 268 5.72 -24.25 -17.25
CA VAL A 268 4.81 -24.92 -18.19
C VAL A 268 5.34 -26.30 -18.57
N SER A 269 6.63 -26.39 -18.91
CA SER A 269 7.28 -27.65 -19.28
C SER A 269 7.26 -28.69 -18.15
N GLU A 270 7.46 -28.25 -16.91
CA GLU A 270 7.34 -29.10 -15.72
C GLU A 270 5.90 -29.49 -15.41
N ASN A 271 4.96 -28.55 -15.53
CA ASN A 271 3.54 -28.79 -15.25
C ASN A 271 2.95 -29.83 -16.21
N MET A 272 3.33 -29.83 -17.49
CA MET A 272 2.88 -30.83 -18.46
C MET A 272 3.27 -32.27 -18.11
N GLN A 273 4.27 -32.46 -17.25
CA GLN A 273 4.73 -33.78 -16.78
C GLN A 273 4.05 -34.21 -15.47
N LYS A 274 3.18 -33.37 -14.91
CA LYS A 274 2.54 -33.58 -13.61
C LYS A 274 1.01 -33.66 -13.76
N PRO A 275 0.33 -34.51 -12.98
CA PRO A 275 -1.12 -34.41 -12.78
C PRO A 275 -1.53 -33.00 -12.34
N GLU A 276 -2.73 -32.58 -12.73
CA GLU A 276 -3.22 -31.20 -12.51
C GLU A 276 -3.14 -30.77 -11.04
N GLU A 277 -3.41 -31.68 -10.10
CA GLU A 277 -3.38 -31.46 -8.66
C GLU A 277 -1.97 -31.25 -8.05
N LEU A 278 -0.92 -31.50 -8.83
CA LEU A 278 0.50 -31.31 -8.48
C LEU A 278 1.16 -30.19 -9.30
N GLN A 279 0.45 -29.58 -10.23
CA GLN A 279 0.97 -28.47 -11.04
C GLN A 279 1.13 -27.21 -10.19
N GLN A 280 2.17 -26.42 -10.49
CA GLN A 280 2.34 -25.08 -9.94
C GLN A 280 1.22 -24.19 -10.49
N PRO A 281 0.36 -23.58 -9.64
CA PRO A 281 -0.75 -22.79 -10.13
C PRO A 281 -0.33 -21.58 -10.97
N LEU A 282 -0.90 -21.52 -12.17
CA LEU A 282 -0.80 -20.40 -13.11
C LEU A 282 -2.24 -19.98 -13.48
N LEU A 283 -2.68 -18.81 -13.03
CA LEU A 283 -4.04 -18.32 -13.24
C LEU A 283 -4.06 -17.17 -14.25
N ASP A 284 -4.98 -17.25 -15.21
CA ASP A 284 -5.20 -16.23 -16.23
C ASP A 284 -6.46 -15.43 -15.92
N SER A 285 -6.29 -14.12 -15.76
CA SER A 285 -7.35 -13.19 -15.35
C SER A 285 -8.02 -12.43 -16.49
N ARG A 286 -7.78 -12.84 -17.75
CA ARG A 286 -8.56 -12.30 -18.88
C ARG A 286 -10.01 -12.74 -18.76
N VAL A 287 -10.91 -11.92 -19.32
CA VAL A 287 -12.32 -12.33 -19.49
C VAL A 287 -12.33 -13.67 -20.22
N HIS A 288 -13.17 -14.60 -19.75
CA HIS A 288 -13.17 -16.00 -20.19
C HIS A 288 -13.17 -16.18 -21.72
N LYS A 289 -13.92 -15.34 -22.45
CA LYS A 289 -13.96 -15.37 -23.93
C LYS A 289 -12.59 -15.16 -24.61
N TYR A 290 -11.69 -14.37 -24.01
CA TYR A 290 -10.35 -14.13 -24.56
C TYR A 290 -9.38 -15.25 -24.18
N TYR A 291 -9.53 -15.82 -22.99
CA TYR A 291 -8.80 -17.02 -22.57
C TYR A 291 -9.07 -18.22 -23.49
N LEU A 292 -10.33 -18.42 -23.90
CA LEU A 292 -10.72 -19.49 -24.83
C LEU A 292 -10.13 -19.34 -26.24
N ARG A 293 -9.74 -18.12 -26.64
CA ARG A 293 -9.09 -17.84 -27.93
C ARG A 293 -7.60 -18.16 -27.96
N GLY A 294 -7.03 -18.54 -26.82
CA GLY A 294 -5.62 -18.87 -26.66
C GLY A 294 -5.14 -18.51 -25.27
N HIS A 295 -4.42 -19.43 -24.63
CA HIS A 295 -3.88 -19.27 -23.29
C HIS A 295 -2.53 -19.98 -23.15
N ILE A 296 -1.80 -19.63 -22.08
CA ILE A 296 -0.56 -20.32 -21.74
C ILE A 296 -0.92 -21.75 -21.35
N PRO A 297 -0.30 -22.81 -21.92
CA PRO A 297 -0.62 -24.18 -21.54
C PRO A 297 -0.51 -24.40 -20.04
N THR A 298 -1.35 -25.29 -19.48
CA THR A 298 -1.48 -25.55 -18.02
C THR A 298 -2.04 -24.39 -17.19
N SER A 299 -2.26 -23.20 -17.77
CA SER A 299 -2.94 -22.11 -17.06
C SER A 299 -4.44 -22.37 -16.90
N ARG A 300 -5.03 -21.91 -15.79
CA ARG A 300 -6.46 -22.00 -15.50
C ARG A 300 -7.10 -20.61 -15.50
N SER A 301 -8.36 -20.52 -15.94
CA SER A 301 -9.08 -19.25 -15.97
C SER A 301 -9.61 -18.87 -14.57
N LEU A 302 -9.24 -17.68 -14.11
CA LEU A 302 -9.85 -16.97 -12.98
C LEU A 302 -10.12 -15.53 -13.43
N ALA A 303 -11.21 -15.34 -14.16
CA ALA A 303 -11.51 -14.08 -14.82
C ALA A 303 -11.76 -12.96 -13.80
N LEU A 304 -11.42 -11.72 -14.15
CA LEU A 304 -11.53 -10.57 -13.24
C LEU A 304 -12.94 -10.34 -12.67
N ASP A 305 -13.98 -10.71 -13.40
CA ASP A 305 -15.38 -10.59 -13.01
C ASP A 305 -15.81 -11.67 -11.99
N GLU A 306 -15.01 -12.71 -11.79
CA GLU A 306 -15.23 -13.72 -10.76
C GLU A 306 -14.78 -13.24 -9.37
N VAL A 307 -13.95 -12.20 -9.27
CA VAL A 307 -13.38 -11.74 -7.98
C VAL A 307 -14.00 -10.43 -7.47
N MET A 308 -14.98 -9.88 -8.18
CA MET A 308 -15.66 -8.63 -7.84
C MET A 308 -17.18 -8.75 -7.98
N ASP A 309 -17.91 -7.90 -7.26
CA ASP A 309 -19.34 -7.72 -7.46
C ASP A 309 -19.65 -6.73 -8.60
N LYS A 310 -20.95 -6.53 -8.85
CA LYS A 310 -21.47 -5.59 -9.87
C LYS A 310 -21.12 -4.12 -9.61
N ASP A 311 -20.73 -3.79 -8.39
CA ASP A 311 -20.36 -2.45 -7.95
C ASP A 311 -18.83 -2.26 -7.98
N PHE A 312 -18.09 -3.23 -8.55
CA PHE A 312 -16.62 -3.29 -8.60
C PHE A 312 -15.97 -3.30 -7.23
N CYS A 313 -16.66 -3.86 -6.24
CA CYS A 313 -16.08 -4.17 -4.94
C CYS A 313 -15.53 -5.60 -4.96
N TYR A 314 -14.39 -5.82 -4.32
CA TYR A 314 -13.87 -7.20 -4.16
C TYR A 314 -14.85 -8.04 -3.35
N LEU A 315 -15.02 -9.31 -3.75
CA LEU A 315 -15.85 -10.24 -2.99
C LEU A 315 -15.31 -10.45 -1.58
N LYS A 316 -16.22 -10.81 -0.66
CA LYS A 316 -15.85 -11.14 0.72
C LYS A 316 -14.95 -12.36 0.76
N LYS A 317 -14.13 -12.43 1.80
CA LYS A 317 -13.12 -13.49 2.00
C LYS A 317 -13.67 -14.91 1.78
N ASP A 318 -14.82 -15.24 2.36
CA ASP A 318 -15.37 -16.59 2.28
C ASP A 318 -15.78 -16.99 0.85
N ASP A 319 -16.36 -16.06 0.10
CA ASP A 319 -16.74 -16.29 -1.30
C ASP A 319 -15.50 -16.35 -2.20
N MET A 320 -14.54 -15.47 -1.96
CA MET A 320 -13.25 -15.47 -2.65
C MET A 320 -12.50 -16.80 -2.46
N VAL A 321 -12.45 -17.31 -1.22
CA VAL A 321 -11.81 -18.59 -0.90
C VAL A 321 -12.47 -19.73 -1.67
N LYS A 322 -13.81 -19.80 -1.71
CA LYS A 322 -14.54 -20.83 -2.47
C LYS A 322 -14.24 -20.76 -3.97
N ILE A 323 -14.25 -19.56 -4.54
CA ILE A 323 -13.98 -19.33 -5.97
C ILE A 323 -12.56 -19.79 -6.30
N ILE A 324 -11.57 -19.38 -5.51
CA ILE A 324 -10.17 -19.76 -5.71
C ILE A 324 -9.97 -21.28 -5.56
N GLN A 325 -10.59 -21.91 -4.56
CA GLN A 325 -10.55 -23.37 -4.39
C GLN A 325 -11.15 -24.12 -5.57
N SER A 326 -12.22 -23.58 -6.19
CA SER A 326 -12.82 -24.17 -7.39
C SER A 326 -11.87 -24.18 -8.60
N LYS A 327 -10.79 -23.37 -8.57
CA LYS A 327 -9.71 -23.36 -9.57
C LYS A 327 -8.57 -24.33 -9.24
N GLY A 328 -8.78 -25.25 -8.30
CA GLY A 328 -7.79 -26.26 -7.91
C GLY A 328 -6.65 -25.73 -7.04
N ILE A 329 -6.88 -24.65 -6.30
CA ILE A 329 -5.95 -24.13 -5.28
C ILE A 329 -6.32 -24.74 -3.92
N LYS A 330 -5.35 -25.32 -3.21
CA LYS A 330 -5.63 -26.09 -1.98
C LYS A 330 -5.73 -25.18 -0.77
N ASP A 331 -4.73 -24.33 -0.56
CA ASP A 331 -4.72 -23.30 0.48
C ASP A 331 -4.63 -21.90 -0.17
N PRO A 332 -5.78 -21.27 -0.47
CA PRO A 332 -5.82 -19.94 -1.06
C PRO A 332 -5.07 -18.86 -0.29
N SER A 333 -4.81 -19.06 1.01
CA SER A 333 -4.14 -18.09 1.87
C SER A 333 -2.61 -18.19 1.86
N LYS A 334 -2.05 -19.28 1.31
CA LYS A 334 -0.60 -19.57 1.41
C LYS A 334 0.03 -20.11 0.14
N ASP A 335 -0.74 -20.77 -0.72
CA ASP A 335 -0.22 -21.39 -1.93
C ASP A 335 0.49 -20.32 -2.79
N LYS A 336 1.61 -20.73 -3.41
CA LYS A 336 2.31 -19.89 -4.36
C LYS A 336 1.50 -19.82 -5.64
N ILE A 337 1.09 -18.61 -6.03
CA ILE A 337 0.26 -18.40 -7.22
C ILE A 337 1.01 -17.52 -8.22
N ILE A 338 0.99 -17.95 -9.48
CA ILE A 338 1.48 -17.12 -10.59
C ILE A 338 0.26 -16.61 -11.36
N LEU A 339 0.26 -15.31 -11.63
CA LEU A 339 -0.84 -14.61 -12.27
C LEU A 339 -0.40 -14.09 -13.62
N THR A 340 -1.24 -14.26 -14.64
CA THR A 340 -1.04 -13.75 -15.99
C THR A 340 -2.35 -13.15 -16.51
N CYS A 341 -2.26 -12.39 -17.59
CA CYS A 341 -3.42 -11.93 -18.33
C CYS A 341 -3.03 -11.64 -19.78
N GLN A 342 -3.56 -10.58 -20.39
CA GLN A 342 -3.13 -10.13 -21.71
C GLN A 342 -1.80 -9.36 -21.67
N ARG A 343 -1.65 -8.41 -20.73
CA ARG A 343 -0.57 -7.38 -20.72
C ARG A 343 -0.18 -6.92 -19.29
N GLY A 344 -0.22 -7.82 -18.31
CA GLY A 344 0.16 -7.50 -16.93
C GLY A 344 -0.78 -6.58 -16.14
N ILE A 345 -1.94 -6.17 -16.69
CA ILE A 345 -2.90 -5.28 -15.98
C ILE A 345 -3.92 -6.07 -15.15
N THR A 346 -4.78 -6.87 -15.78
CA THR A 346 -5.89 -7.51 -15.03
C THR A 346 -5.40 -8.58 -14.06
N ALA A 347 -4.18 -9.10 -14.27
CA ALA A 347 -3.52 -10.01 -13.33
C ALA A 347 -3.37 -9.37 -11.94
N CYS A 348 -3.16 -8.05 -11.89
CA CYS A 348 -3.04 -7.30 -10.65
C CYS A 348 -4.38 -7.16 -9.90
N ILE A 349 -5.52 -7.34 -10.57
CA ILE A 349 -6.85 -7.40 -9.93
C ILE A 349 -6.93 -8.66 -9.08
N VAL A 350 -6.60 -9.81 -9.69
CA VAL A 350 -6.60 -11.09 -9.00
C VAL A 350 -5.50 -11.12 -7.92
N ASP A 351 -4.36 -10.49 -8.15
CA ASP A 351 -3.31 -10.31 -7.15
C ASP A 351 -3.82 -9.60 -5.88
N ALA A 352 -4.57 -8.51 -6.05
CA ALA A 352 -5.18 -7.79 -4.94
C ALA A 352 -6.28 -8.63 -4.25
N ALA A 353 -7.02 -9.45 -5.00
CA ALA A 353 -7.99 -10.40 -4.44
C ALA A 353 -7.33 -11.47 -3.55
N PHE A 354 -6.17 -11.97 -3.93
CA PHE A 354 -5.38 -12.88 -3.07
C PHE A 354 -4.88 -12.17 -1.81
N LYS A 355 -4.42 -10.91 -1.94
CA LYS A 355 -3.99 -10.11 -0.78
C LYS A 355 -5.13 -9.81 0.19
N SER A 356 -6.36 -9.55 -0.30
CA SER A 356 -7.52 -9.29 0.57
C SER A 356 -7.90 -10.49 1.44
N ILE A 357 -7.53 -11.71 1.03
CA ILE A 357 -7.71 -12.93 1.85
C ILE A 357 -6.47 -13.31 2.67
N GLY A 358 -5.40 -12.52 2.59
CA GLY A 358 -4.16 -12.68 3.35
C GLY A 358 -3.06 -13.47 2.65
N ASN A 359 -3.19 -13.75 1.34
CA ASN A 359 -2.14 -14.42 0.57
C ASN A 359 -1.16 -13.40 -0.03
N GLU A 360 0.07 -13.40 0.50
CA GLU A 360 1.18 -12.59 0.00
C GLU A 360 2.09 -13.35 -0.98
N ASN A 361 1.87 -14.65 -1.20
CA ASN A 361 2.69 -15.54 -2.03
C ASN A 361 2.27 -15.54 -3.51
N THR A 362 1.87 -14.38 -4.02
CA THR A 362 1.55 -14.16 -5.42
C THR A 362 2.72 -13.52 -6.19
N SER A 363 2.81 -13.84 -7.47
CA SER A 363 3.71 -13.20 -8.42
C SER A 363 3.01 -13.00 -9.76
N VAL A 364 3.33 -11.93 -10.47
CA VAL A 364 2.72 -11.59 -11.77
C VAL A 364 3.75 -11.84 -12.87
N TYR A 365 3.33 -12.56 -13.91
CA TYR A 365 4.05 -12.60 -15.17
C TYR A 365 3.76 -11.31 -15.96
N ASP A 366 4.71 -10.38 -15.89
CA ASP A 366 4.50 -9.00 -16.33
C ASP A 366 4.27 -8.88 -17.85
N GLY A 367 5.10 -9.59 -18.64
CA GLY A 367 4.93 -9.70 -20.10
C GLY A 367 3.65 -10.42 -20.50
N SER A 368 3.10 -11.26 -19.61
CA SER A 368 1.79 -11.90 -19.75
C SER A 368 1.63 -12.66 -21.08
N PHE A 369 0.39 -12.94 -21.51
CA PHE A 369 0.13 -13.68 -22.74
C PHE A 369 0.61 -12.94 -24.00
N GLU A 370 0.70 -11.60 -24.00
CA GLU A 370 1.27 -10.84 -25.13
C GLU A 370 2.72 -11.25 -25.41
N GLU A 371 3.57 -11.30 -24.38
CA GLU A 371 4.95 -11.75 -24.53
C GLU A 371 5.03 -13.25 -24.88
N TYR A 372 4.30 -14.09 -24.14
CA TYR A 372 4.32 -15.54 -24.34
C TYR A 372 3.91 -15.93 -25.77
N ALA A 373 2.80 -15.37 -26.26
CA ALA A 373 2.29 -15.65 -27.58
C ALA A 373 3.24 -15.14 -28.67
N LYS A 374 3.83 -13.95 -28.49
CA LYS A 374 4.84 -13.42 -29.42
C LYS A 374 6.06 -14.34 -29.54
N ILE A 375 6.58 -14.85 -28.42
CA ILE A 375 7.77 -15.70 -28.43
C ILE A 375 7.45 -17.11 -28.95
N LYS A 376 6.29 -17.68 -28.58
CA LYS A 376 5.87 -19.02 -29.02
C LYS A 376 5.20 -19.04 -30.41
N GLY A 377 5.05 -17.89 -31.06
CA GLY A 377 4.41 -17.78 -32.38
C GLY A 377 2.91 -18.10 -32.36
N ILE A 378 2.22 -17.82 -31.25
CA ILE A 378 0.76 -18.01 -31.12
C ILE A 378 0.06 -16.75 -31.62
N GLU A 379 -0.95 -16.91 -32.49
CA GLU A 379 -1.72 -15.78 -32.99
C GLU A 379 -2.57 -15.15 -31.86
N VAL A 380 -2.41 -13.84 -31.63
CA VAL A 380 -3.14 -13.11 -30.59
C VAL A 380 -4.28 -12.33 -31.23
N HIS A 381 -5.52 -12.73 -30.91
CA HIS A 381 -6.68 -11.92 -31.25
C HIS A 381 -6.73 -10.67 -30.36
N LYS A 382 -6.71 -9.48 -30.97
CA LYS A 382 -6.81 -8.21 -30.25
C LYS A 382 -8.15 -8.13 -29.49
N GLU A 383 -8.09 -7.60 -28.26
CA GLU A 383 -9.25 -7.44 -27.37
C GLU A 383 -10.26 -6.37 -27.80
#